data_AF-L1NTR3-F1
#
_entry.id   AF-L1NTR3-F1
#
_cell.length_a   1.000
_cell.length_b   1.000
_cell.length_c   1.000
_cell.angle_alpha   90.00
_cell.angle_beta   90.00
_cell.angle_gamma   90.00
#
_symmetry.space_group_name_H-M   'P 1'
#
loop_
_entity.id
_entity.type
_entity.pdbx_description
1 polymer ?
#
loop_
_entity_poly.entity_id
_entity_poly.type
_entity_poly.pdbx_seq_one_letter_code
_entity_poly.pdbx_strand_id
1 'polypeptide(L)'
;DICANCRYDVKFREGQKPLYEEFKSYNTETWGKIANDKGFIKQFESYLQGVNKIEDLAYVINSNKANINEVKQAFKELFKRNSDEILKFMNPKLKESLGIINPNDKVRLEKLINDTNSALYNFIKSQ
;
A
#
# COMPACT_ATOMS: atom_id res chain seq x y z
N ASP A 1 5.76 -21.41 -14.78
CA ASP A 1 4.57 -21.81 -14.02
C ASP A 1 4.29 -20.73 -12.98
N ILE A 2 3.18 -20.01 -13.09
CA ILE A 2 2.79 -18.95 -12.14
C ILE A 2 2.00 -19.65 -11.04
N CYS A 3 2.66 -19.88 -9.92
CA CYS A 3 2.11 -20.55 -8.76
C CYS A 3 0.77 -19.93 -8.33
N ALA A 4 -0.29 -20.74 -8.31
CA ALA A 4 -1.67 -20.31 -8.09
C ALA A 4 -1.93 -19.66 -6.71
N ASN A 5 -0.99 -19.79 -5.77
CA ASN A 5 -1.06 -19.29 -4.40
C ASN A 5 0.25 -18.64 -3.92
N CYS A 6 1.17 -18.27 -4.80
CA CYS A 6 2.43 -17.70 -4.36
C CYS A 6 2.19 -16.30 -3.80
N ARG A 7 2.52 -16.14 -2.51
CA ARG A 7 2.20 -14.95 -1.74
C ARG A 7 2.88 -13.71 -2.32
N TYR A 8 4.13 -13.84 -2.81
CA TYR A 8 4.99 -12.72 -3.15
C TYR A 8 5.96 -13.06 -4.29
N ASP A 9 5.90 -12.34 -5.41
CA ASP A 9 7.05 -12.13 -6.30
C ASP A 9 7.51 -10.68 -6.12
N VAL A 10 8.48 -10.45 -5.23
CA VAL A 10 9.07 -9.12 -5.00
C VAL A 10 10.29 -8.98 -5.90
N LYS A 11 10.26 -8.02 -6.83
CA LYS A 11 11.42 -7.61 -7.61
C LYS A 11 11.99 -6.33 -7.01
N PHE A 12 13.21 -6.43 -6.49
CA PHE A 12 14.01 -5.28 -6.11
C PHE A 12 14.74 -4.76 -7.35
N ARG A 13 14.67 -3.44 -7.59
CA ARG A 13 15.40 -2.81 -8.70
C ARG A 13 16.39 -1.80 -8.12
N GLU A 14 17.68 -2.13 -8.20
CA GLU A 14 18.73 -1.21 -7.77
C GLU A 14 18.87 -0.07 -8.80
N GLY A 15 18.83 1.19 -8.35
CA GLY A 15 18.96 2.37 -9.21
C GLY A 15 17.73 2.72 -10.07
N GLN A 16 16.61 2.00 -9.95
CA GLN A 16 15.36 2.29 -10.66
C GLN A 16 14.16 2.33 -9.70
N LYS A 17 13.15 3.13 -10.03
CA LYS A 17 11.87 3.15 -9.32
C LYS A 17 10.85 2.25 -10.04
N PRO A 18 9.92 1.60 -9.31
CA PRO A 18 9.77 1.58 -7.85
C PRO A 18 10.91 0.80 -7.16
N LEU A 19 11.22 1.16 -5.90
CA LEU A 19 12.19 0.43 -5.07
C LEU A 19 11.69 -0.99 -4.73
N TYR A 20 10.38 -1.11 -4.50
CA TYR A 20 9.69 -2.37 -4.24
C TYR A 20 8.59 -2.56 -5.28
N GLU A 21 8.70 -3.58 -6.13
CA GLU A 21 7.63 -3.99 -7.05
C GLU A 21 7.17 -5.40 -6.68
N GLU A 22 5.87 -5.57 -6.41
CA GLU A 22 5.31 -6.81 -5.93
C GLU A 22 4.08 -7.21 -6.74
N PHE A 23 4.14 -8.38 -7.36
CA PHE A 23 3.01 -8.95 -8.09
C PHE A 23 2.06 -9.63 -7.11
N LYS A 24 0.77 -9.28 -7.18
CA LYS A 24 -0.27 -9.81 -6.28
C LYS A 24 -1.36 -10.49 -7.10
N SER A 25 -1.56 -11.79 -6.84
CA SER A 25 -2.60 -12.61 -7.46
C SER A 25 -3.71 -13.01 -6.47
N TYR A 26 -3.89 -12.25 -5.40
CA TYR A 26 -4.93 -12.46 -4.40
C TYR A 26 -6.33 -12.31 -5.01
N ASN A 27 -7.25 -13.18 -4.63
CA ASN A 27 -8.67 -13.04 -4.95
C ASN A 27 -9.32 -11.95 -4.06
N THR A 28 -10.51 -11.50 -4.44
CA THR A 28 -11.28 -10.48 -3.69
C THR A 28 -11.51 -10.86 -2.22
N GLU A 29 -11.73 -12.14 -1.92
CA GLU A 29 -11.89 -12.61 -0.52
C GLU A 29 -10.64 -12.37 0.33
N THR A 30 -9.45 -12.63 -0.22
CA THR A 30 -8.17 -12.41 0.46
C THR A 30 -7.93 -10.91 0.66
N TRP A 31 -8.23 -10.08 -0.35
CA TRP A 31 -8.17 -8.63 -0.21
C TRP A 31 -9.06 -8.11 0.93
N GLY A 32 -10.27 -8.64 1.07
CA GLY A 32 -11.18 -8.25 2.16
C GLY A 32 -10.66 -8.55 3.59
N LYS A 33 -9.60 -9.36 3.72
CA LYS A 33 -9.05 -9.77 5.02
C LYS A 33 -7.77 -9.02 5.41
N ILE A 34 -7.14 -8.28 4.49
CA ILE A 34 -5.80 -7.68 4.75
C ILE A 34 -5.81 -6.69 5.91
N ALA A 35 -6.94 -6.01 6.14
CA ALA A 35 -7.06 -5.00 7.20
C ALA A 35 -6.93 -5.60 8.62
N ASN A 36 -7.05 -6.93 8.75
CA ASN A 36 -6.89 -7.66 10.00
C ASN A 36 -5.70 -8.65 9.95
N ASP A 37 -5.01 -8.77 8.82
CA ASP A 37 -3.87 -9.67 8.66
C ASP A 37 -2.61 -9.01 9.23
N LYS A 38 -2.25 -9.39 10.46
CA LYS A 38 -1.07 -8.85 11.17
C LYS A 38 0.24 -9.05 10.40
N GLY A 39 0.36 -10.14 9.66
CA GLY A 39 1.56 -10.42 8.86
C GLY A 39 1.67 -9.47 7.67
N PHE A 40 0.54 -9.25 6.98
CA PHE A 40 0.46 -8.30 5.89
C PHE A 40 0.73 -6.87 6.35
N ILE A 41 0.09 -6.43 7.44
CA ILE A 41 0.25 -5.07 7.98
C ILE A 41 1.72 -4.79 8.33
N LYS A 42 2.37 -5.71 9.06
CA LYS A 42 3.78 -5.57 9.45
C LYS A 42 4.72 -5.49 8.24
N GLN A 43 4.46 -6.29 7.20
CA GLN A 43 5.24 -6.22 5.95
C GLN A 43 5.03 -4.86 5.27
N PHE A 44 3.78 -4.41 5.15
CA PHE A 44 3.44 -3.15 4.52
C PHE A 44 4.06 -1.95 5.25
N GLU A 45 4.02 -1.93 6.59
CA GLU A 45 4.71 -0.93 7.41
C GLU A 45 6.21 -0.90 7.15
N SER A 46 6.85 -2.07 7.00
CA SER A 46 8.28 -2.16 6.68
C SER A 46 8.59 -1.51 5.32
N TYR A 47 7.70 -1.64 4.34
CA TYR A 47 7.84 -0.92 3.07
C TYR A 47 7.66 0.59 3.24
N LEU A 48 6.65 1.05 3.99
CA LEU A 48 6.42 2.48 4.26
C LEU A 48 7.57 3.15 5.02
N GLN A 49 8.35 2.38 5.80
CA GLN A 49 9.59 2.86 6.43
C GLN A 49 10.72 3.03 5.41
N GLY A 50 10.80 2.15 4.40
CA GLY A 50 11.87 2.11 3.41
C GLY A 50 11.72 3.07 2.24
N VAL A 51 10.51 3.57 1.97
CA VAL A 51 10.23 4.44 0.81
C VAL A 51 10.25 5.94 1.14
N ASN A 52 10.66 6.76 0.18
CA ASN A 52 10.64 8.22 0.31
C ASN A 52 9.43 8.85 -0.39
N LYS A 53 8.85 8.16 -1.37
CA LYS A 53 7.60 8.51 -2.05
C LYS A 53 6.74 7.26 -2.18
N ILE A 54 5.42 7.42 -2.22
CA ILE A 54 4.52 6.27 -2.33
C ILE A 54 4.72 5.49 -3.63
N GLU A 55 5.16 6.16 -4.69
CA GLU A 55 5.52 5.56 -5.99
C GLU A 55 6.84 4.76 -5.96
N ASP A 56 7.60 4.81 -4.86
CA ASP A 56 8.72 3.89 -4.66
C ASP A 56 8.23 2.48 -4.28
N LEU A 57 6.94 2.31 -4.02
CA LEU A 57 6.24 1.03 -3.86
C LEU A 57 5.29 0.82 -5.05
N ALA A 58 5.22 -0.40 -5.56
CA ALA A 58 4.23 -0.80 -6.56
C ALA A 58 3.67 -2.18 -6.23
N TYR A 59 2.37 -2.25 -5.99
CA TYR A 59 1.61 -3.50 -5.96
C TYR A 59 0.93 -3.68 -7.31
N VAL A 60 1.42 -4.64 -8.09
CA VAL A 60 0.92 -4.94 -9.43
C VAL A 60 -0.14 -6.03 -9.30
N ILE A 61 -1.39 -5.63 -9.42
CA ILE A 61 -2.56 -6.49 -9.21
C ILE A 61 -2.88 -7.22 -10.52
N ASN A 62 -3.04 -8.54 -10.43
CA ASN A 62 -3.58 -9.34 -11.53
C ASN A 62 -5.07 -9.00 -11.72
N SER A 63 -5.40 -8.30 -12.81
CA SER A 63 -6.77 -7.87 -13.13
C SER A 63 -7.77 -9.01 -13.32
N ASN A 64 -7.30 -10.23 -13.62
CA ASN A 64 -8.15 -11.42 -13.71
C ASN A 64 -8.56 -11.97 -12.32
N LYS A 65 -7.93 -11.51 -11.24
CA LYS A 65 -8.14 -12.04 -9.87
C LYS A 65 -8.86 -11.07 -8.95
N ALA A 66 -8.68 -9.76 -9.13
CA ALA A 66 -9.32 -8.74 -8.32
C ALA A 66 -9.49 -7.43 -9.11
N ASN A 67 -10.56 -6.69 -8.82
CA ASN A 67 -10.75 -5.36 -9.36
C ASN A 67 -9.91 -4.34 -8.58
N ILE A 68 -9.22 -3.43 -9.28
CA ILE A 68 -8.38 -2.40 -8.64
C ILE A 68 -9.14 -1.53 -7.64
N ASN A 69 -10.43 -1.27 -7.88
CA ASN A 69 -11.27 -0.51 -6.96
C ASN A 69 -11.54 -1.28 -5.66
N GLU A 70 -11.75 -2.61 -5.74
CA GLU A 70 -11.90 -3.46 -4.55
C GLU A 70 -10.60 -3.47 -3.74
N VAL A 71 -9.45 -3.56 -4.41
CA VAL A 71 -8.14 -3.49 -3.74
C VAL A 71 -7.96 -2.14 -3.05
N LYS A 72 -8.30 -1.02 -3.71
CA LYS A 72 -8.27 0.30 -3.09
C LYS A 72 -9.20 0.41 -1.88
N GLN A 73 -10.41 -0.18 -1.92
CA GLN A 73 -11.31 -0.20 -0.76
C GLN A 73 -10.73 -1.04 0.38
N ALA A 74 -10.14 -2.21 0.09
CA ALA A 74 -9.47 -3.02 1.10
C ALA A 74 -8.32 -2.26 1.80
N PHE A 75 -7.51 -1.53 1.02
CA PHE A 75 -6.48 -0.65 1.59
C PHE A 75 -7.07 0.51 2.38
N LYS A 76 -8.17 1.11 1.93
CA LYS A 76 -8.87 2.15 2.68
C LYS A 76 -9.29 1.65 4.07
N GLU A 77 -9.81 0.44 4.16
CA GLU A 77 -10.14 -0.18 5.46
C GLU A 77 -8.88 -0.41 6.31
N LEU A 78 -7.81 -0.95 5.72
CA LEU A 78 -6.53 -1.15 6.39
C LEU A 78 -6.00 0.16 6.97
N PHE A 79 -5.98 1.23 6.17
CA PHE A 79 -5.53 2.54 6.62
C PHE A 79 -6.42 3.12 7.71
N LYS A 80 -7.75 2.97 7.61
CA LYS A 80 -8.66 3.44 8.67
C LYS A 80 -8.43 2.74 10.00
N ARG A 81 -8.30 1.41 9.98
CA ARG A 81 -8.14 0.60 11.20
C ARG A 81 -6.77 0.77 11.87
N ASN A 82 -5.73 1.02 11.07
CA ASN A 82 -4.33 1.06 11.54
C ASN A 82 -3.70 2.45 11.36
N SER A 83 -4.51 3.52 11.30
CA SER A 83 -4.05 4.87 10.92
C SER A 83 -2.94 5.41 11.83
N ASP A 84 -3.09 5.28 13.15
CA ASP A 84 -2.09 5.75 14.12
C ASP A 84 -0.76 4.98 14.00
N GLU A 85 -0.83 3.66 13.77
CA GLU A 85 0.35 2.79 13.62
C GLU A 85 1.07 3.06 12.29
N ILE A 86 0.32 3.14 11.19
CA ILE A 86 0.86 3.49 9.87
C ILE A 86 1.49 4.88 9.91
N LEU A 87 0.83 5.86 10.53
CA LEU A 87 1.38 7.19 10.67
C LEU A 87 2.68 7.18 11.50
N LYS A 88 2.78 6.35 12.54
CA LYS A 88 4.00 6.22 13.35
C LYS A 88 5.17 5.65 12.54
N PHE A 89 4.94 4.64 11.72
CA PHE A 89 6.00 3.95 10.96
C PHE A 89 6.30 4.55 9.59
N MET A 90 5.42 5.39 9.06
CA MET A 90 5.65 6.05 7.78
C MET A 90 6.93 6.89 7.81
N ASN A 91 7.80 6.68 6.82
CA ASN A 91 9.04 7.43 6.67
C ASN A 91 8.76 8.96 6.65
N PRO A 92 9.54 9.79 7.37
CA PRO A 92 9.35 11.24 7.36
C PRO A 92 9.36 11.88 5.96
N LYS A 93 10.20 11.39 5.04
CA LYS A 93 10.22 11.87 3.64
C LYS A 93 8.97 11.47 2.87
N LEU A 94 8.45 10.27 3.13
CA LEU A 94 7.17 9.83 2.58
C LEU A 94 6.04 10.73 3.08
N LYS A 95 5.98 11.00 4.39
CA LYS A 95 5.01 11.92 4.98
C LYS A 95 5.05 13.30 4.31
N GLU A 96 6.24 13.87 4.17
CA GLU A 96 6.44 15.15 3.49
C GLU A 96 5.95 15.09 2.03
N SER A 97 6.28 14.04 1.28
CA SER A 97 5.85 13.86 -0.11
C SER A 97 4.32 13.77 -0.28
N LEU A 98 3.62 13.24 0.74
CA LEU A 98 2.16 13.17 0.81
C LEU A 98 1.53 14.41 1.46
N GLY A 99 2.34 15.39 1.87
CA GLY A 99 1.89 16.58 2.58
C GLY A 99 1.39 16.32 4.01
N ILE A 100 1.71 15.18 4.60
CA ILE A 100 1.36 14.78 5.97
C ILE A 100 2.37 15.42 6.94
N ILE A 101 2.10 16.66 7.34
CA ILE A 101 3.01 17.45 8.21
C ILE A 101 2.28 18.00 9.44
N ASN A 102 3.02 18.09 10.54
CA ASN A 102 2.53 18.66 11.81
C ASN A 102 2.14 20.14 11.67
N PRO A 103 1.16 20.62 12.46
CA PRO A 103 0.41 19.91 13.52
C PRO A 103 -0.84 19.16 13.03
N ASN A 104 -1.05 18.99 11.72
CA ASN A 104 -2.30 18.47 11.15
C ASN A 104 -2.11 17.13 10.40
N ASP A 105 -1.09 16.36 10.75
CA ASP A 105 -0.72 15.14 10.05
C ASP A 105 -1.86 14.11 10.02
N LYS A 106 -2.54 13.88 11.14
CA LYS A 106 -3.69 12.97 11.24
C LYS A 106 -4.86 13.38 10.34
N VAL A 107 -5.26 14.65 10.39
CA VAL A 107 -6.37 15.18 9.55
C VAL A 107 -6.01 15.10 8.07
N ARG A 108 -4.76 15.36 7.71
CA ARG A 108 -4.29 15.25 6.32
C ARG A 108 -4.27 13.80 5.85
N LEU A 109 -3.78 12.88 6.68
CA LEU A 109 -3.83 11.45 6.40
C LEU A 109 -5.28 10.98 6.23
N GLU A 110 -6.21 11.36 7.11
CA GLU A 110 -7.63 11.01 7.00
C GLU A 110 -8.27 11.48 5.69
N LYS A 111 -7.93 12.69 5.22
CA LYS A 111 -8.37 13.19 3.90
C LYS A 111 -7.85 12.31 2.77
N LEU A 112 -6.57 11.94 2.79
CA LEU A 112 -5.98 11.05 1.79
C LEU A 112 -6.63 9.65 1.84
N ILE A 113 -6.85 9.10 3.02
CA ILE A 113 -7.49 7.79 3.20
C ILE A 113 -8.91 7.79 2.63
N ASN A 114 -9.68 8.86 2.85
CA ASN A 114 -11.08 8.89 2.44
C ASN A 114 -11.26 8.97 0.91
N ASP A 115 -10.30 9.54 0.19
CA ASP A 115 -10.28 9.60 -1.28
C ASP A 115 -9.38 8.50 -1.87
N THR A 116 -9.97 7.47 -2.46
CA THR A 116 -9.25 6.37 -3.12
C THR A 116 -8.55 6.78 -4.43
N ASN A 117 -8.73 8.01 -4.88
CA ASN A 117 -7.99 8.61 -5.99
C ASN A 117 -6.82 9.48 -5.52
N SER A 118 -6.64 9.63 -4.20
CA SER A 118 -5.51 10.39 -3.66
C SER A 118 -4.18 9.72 -3.94
N ALA A 119 -3.10 10.50 -3.81
CA ALA A 119 -1.74 10.03 -4.02
C ALA A 119 -1.38 8.81 -3.15
N LEU A 120 -2.00 8.66 -1.97
CA LEU A 120 -1.76 7.53 -1.07
C LEU A 120 -1.98 6.17 -1.74
N TYR A 121 -2.84 6.09 -2.76
CA TYR A 121 -3.17 4.84 -3.46
C TYR A 121 -2.38 4.64 -4.76
N ASN A 122 -1.46 5.54 -5.10
CA ASN A 122 -0.72 5.48 -6.36
C ASN A 122 0.21 4.26 -6.49
N PHE A 123 0.55 3.61 -5.38
CA PHE A 123 1.31 2.36 -5.40
C PHE A 123 0.51 1.18 -5.98
N ILE A 124 -0.82 1.23 -6.00
CA ILE A 124 -1.66 0.15 -6.54
C ILE A 124 -1.76 0.30 -8.06
N LYS A 125 -1.24 -0.68 -8.80
CA LYS A 125 -1.25 -0.74 -10.26
C LYS A 125 -2.02 -1.97 -10.73
N SER A 126 -2.58 -1.91 -11.93
CA SER A 126 -3.14 -3.09 -12.60
C SER A 126 -2.19 -3.59 -13.66
N GLN A 127 -2.11 -4.91 -13.81
CA GLN A 127 -1.54 -5.59 -14.96
C GLN A 127 -2.62 -6.34 -15.73
#